data_AF-A0A7C5FZP9-F1
#
_entry.id   AF-A0A7C5FZP9-F1
#
_cell.length_a   1.000
_cell.length_b   1.000
_cell.length_c   1.000
_cell.angle_alpha   90.00
_cell.angle_beta   90.00
_cell.angle_gamma   90.00
#
_symmetry.space_group_name_H-M   'P 1'
#
loop_
_entity.id
_entity.type
_entity.pdbx_description
1 polymer ?
#
loop_
_entity_poly.entity_id
_entity_poly.type
_entity_poly.pdbx_seq_one_letter_code
_entity_poly.pdbx_strand_id
1 'polypeptide(L)'
;MRTTVPLGEVTRLLEGRAESPERILGPHWIEWEGRKAIAIRTYLPHGTRAWVVAPEGGFPARPMRRIHPGGIFEALCPMPEGNLQEFRYRIRVMDARGKVTTVEDPYRFPPFLTDYDLYLLNEGTHWQSYKKLGAHLRTVDGVEGVNFAVWAPNATSVSVIGDFNDWDPTRHPMRKHIPAGFWEIFIPGVREGAMYKYRVRYGDHWEDKSDPYGFYAEVPPRTASIVWNLDKYEWHDHEWMERRKQINWLEQPISIYEVHLGSWRRRESDPTQWLNYRELAHQLIDYVKHMGYTHIEVLPLGEHPLSASWGYQTVGYYAVTSRYGRPEDFMYFVDLCHQHGIGVILDWVPAHFPKDGHGLRRFDGTALYEHEDPRQGEHKDWGTLIFNYGRYEVRNFLISNALFWLDKYHVDGLRIDAVASMLYLDYSRRDGEWIPNEYGGRENLKAIAFLKMLNEQGHGQFPGGFTTPG
;
A
#
# COMPACT_ATOMS: atom_id res chain seq x y z
N MET A 1 -16.71 32.33 -25.81
CA MET A 1 -16.29 30.91 -25.85
C MET A 1 -16.86 30.20 -24.64
N ARG A 2 -17.80 29.28 -24.85
CA ARG A 2 -18.40 28.45 -23.79
C ARG A 2 -17.46 27.25 -23.56
N THR A 3 -17.07 27.00 -22.33
CA THR A 3 -16.35 25.76 -21.98
C THR A 3 -17.29 24.56 -22.18
N THR A 4 -16.75 23.43 -22.61
CA THR A 4 -17.50 22.17 -22.75
C THR A 4 -17.55 21.38 -21.44
N VAL A 5 -16.91 21.88 -20.37
CA VAL A 5 -16.85 21.19 -19.08
C VAL A 5 -18.15 21.39 -18.28
N PRO A 6 -18.81 20.32 -17.81
CA PRO A 6 -19.97 20.44 -16.94
C PRO A 6 -19.62 21.15 -15.62
N LEU A 7 -20.39 22.19 -15.25
CA LEU A 7 -20.15 22.97 -14.02
C LEU A 7 -20.15 22.09 -12.76
N GLY A 8 -21.01 21.07 -12.70
CA GLY A 8 -21.09 20.16 -11.57
C GLY A 8 -19.82 19.33 -11.35
N GLU A 9 -19.14 18.92 -12.43
CA GLU A 9 -17.87 18.19 -12.33
C GLU A 9 -16.76 19.14 -11.84
N VAL A 10 -16.72 20.37 -12.33
CA VAL A 10 -15.80 21.43 -11.87
C VAL A 10 -15.98 21.70 -10.37
N THR A 11 -17.21 21.87 -9.90
CA THR A 11 -17.50 22.09 -8.49
C THR A 11 -16.99 20.93 -7.63
N ARG A 12 -17.26 19.67 -8.02
CA ARG A 12 -16.76 18.50 -7.28
C ARG A 12 -15.24 18.47 -7.22
N LEU A 13 -14.54 18.79 -8.31
CA LEU A 13 -13.08 18.84 -8.31
C LEU A 13 -12.55 19.89 -7.31
N LEU A 14 -13.10 21.10 -7.37
CA LEU A 14 -12.66 22.22 -6.52
C LEU A 14 -12.98 21.99 -5.03
N GLU A 15 -14.06 21.29 -4.73
CA GLU A 15 -14.42 20.89 -3.37
C GLU A 15 -13.64 19.66 -2.87
N GLY A 16 -12.80 19.05 -3.71
CA GLY A 16 -12.06 17.83 -3.39
C GLY A 16 -13.00 16.62 -3.23
N ARG A 17 -13.98 16.49 -4.13
CA ARG A 17 -15.05 15.45 -4.17
C ARG A 17 -15.16 14.78 -5.55
N ALA A 18 -14.15 14.91 -6.39
CA ALA A 18 -14.15 14.30 -7.72
C ALA A 18 -13.65 12.85 -7.65
N GLU A 19 -14.49 11.91 -8.07
CA GLU A 19 -14.13 10.49 -8.22
C GLU A 19 -13.34 10.21 -9.51
N SER A 20 -13.53 11.05 -10.52
CA SER A 20 -12.87 10.93 -11.83
C SER A 20 -12.30 12.27 -12.29
N PRO A 21 -11.26 12.81 -11.62
CA PRO A 21 -10.66 14.09 -12.00
C PRO A 21 -10.18 14.13 -13.46
N GLU A 22 -9.77 12.99 -14.02
CA GLU A 22 -9.33 12.78 -15.38
C GLU A 22 -10.41 13.00 -16.45
N ARG A 23 -11.69 13.05 -16.07
CA ARG A 23 -12.77 13.48 -16.99
C ARG A 23 -12.76 14.98 -17.26
N ILE A 24 -12.06 15.74 -16.42
CA ILE A 24 -11.88 17.19 -16.57
C ILE A 24 -10.43 17.49 -16.93
N LEU A 25 -9.48 16.94 -16.17
CA LEU A 25 -8.06 17.24 -16.17
C LEU A 25 -7.29 16.38 -17.18
N GLY A 26 -6.20 16.93 -17.72
CA GLY A 26 -5.42 16.29 -18.77
C GLY A 26 -6.01 16.53 -20.18
N PRO A 27 -5.56 15.75 -21.17
CA PRO A 27 -5.90 15.95 -22.57
C PRO A 27 -7.23 15.31 -22.94
N HIS A 28 -8.09 16.06 -23.64
CA HIS A 28 -9.42 15.61 -24.08
C HIS A 28 -9.66 15.93 -25.55
N TRP A 29 -10.21 14.99 -26.31
CA TRP A 29 -10.75 15.28 -27.63
C TRP A 29 -11.97 16.19 -27.53
N ILE A 30 -11.99 17.26 -28.32
CA ILE A 30 -13.15 18.13 -28.47
C ILE A 30 -13.37 18.47 -29.94
N GLU A 31 -14.58 18.94 -30.25
CA GLU A 31 -14.86 19.64 -31.49
C GLU A 31 -14.81 21.14 -31.25
N TRP A 32 -14.01 21.85 -32.05
CA TRP A 32 -13.85 23.29 -31.96
C TRP A 32 -13.89 23.90 -33.36
N GLU A 33 -14.84 24.80 -33.59
CA GLU A 33 -15.06 25.47 -34.88
C GLU A 33 -15.21 24.48 -36.06
N GLY A 34 -15.90 23.36 -35.83
CA GLY A 34 -16.12 22.30 -36.83
C GLY A 34 -14.89 21.43 -37.12
N ARG A 35 -13.84 21.53 -36.29
CA ARG A 35 -12.60 20.73 -36.41
C ARG A 35 -12.31 19.98 -35.11
N LYS A 36 -11.72 18.80 -35.23
CA LYS A 36 -11.19 18.08 -34.07
C LYS A 36 -10.00 18.84 -33.47
N ALA A 37 -10.00 18.98 -32.15
CA ALA A 37 -8.92 19.61 -31.39
C ALA A 37 -8.72 18.88 -30.04
N ILE A 38 -7.64 19.20 -29.35
CA ILE A 38 -7.39 18.75 -27.99
C ILE A 38 -7.60 19.92 -27.02
N ALA A 39 -8.43 19.72 -26.01
CA ALA A 39 -8.46 20.57 -24.83
C ALA A 39 -7.54 19.97 -23.75
N ILE A 40 -6.52 20.71 -23.33
CA ILE A 40 -5.67 20.34 -22.18
C ILE A 40 -6.10 21.19 -21.02
N ARG A 41 -6.49 20.55 -19.92
CA ARG A 41 -6.96 21.23 -18.72
C ARG A 41 -6.15 20.84 -17.51
N THR A 42 -5.84 21.83 -16.67
CA THR A 42 -5.06 21.62 -15.45
C THR A 42 -5.67 22.42 -14.30
N TYR A 43 -5.55 21.88 -13.10
CA TYR A 43 -5.99 22.54 -11.88
C TYR A 43 -4.78 23.12 -11.13
N LEU A 44 -4.70 24.45 -11.11
CA LEU A 44 -3.61 25.24 -10.56
C LEU A 44 -4.22 26.31 -9.63
N PRO A 45 -4.59 25.95 -8.39
CA PRO A 45 -5.29 26.86 -7.47
C PRO A 45 -4.52 28.15 -7.20
N HIS A 46 -3.18 28.06 -7.16
CA HIS A 46 -2.27 29.18 -6.90
C HIS A 46 -1.62 29.76 -8.17
N GLY A 47 -1.96 29.25 -9.36
CA GLY A 47 -1.41 29.71 -10.62
C GLY A 47 -2.08 31.02 -11.09
N THR A 48 -1.27 31.97 -11.56
CA THR A 48 -1.75 33.23 -12.15
C THR A 48 -1.82 33.15 -13.68
N ARG A 49 -0.86 32.48 -14.31
CA ARG A 49 -0.80 32.22 -15.76
C ARG A 49 -0.26 30.82 -16.00
N ALA A 50 -0.72 30.16 -17.06
CA ALA A 50 -0.26 28.84 -17.45
C ALA A 50 -0.13 28.71 -18.97
N TRP A 51 0.75 27.82 -19.41
CA TRP A 51 0.98 27.48 -20.82
C TRP A 51 1.18 25.98 -20.98
N VAL A 52 0.67 25.42 -22.07
CA VAL A 52 1.08 24.10 -22.55
C VAL A 52 2.35 24.26 -23.37
N VAL A 53 3.37 23.47 -23.08
CA VAL A 53 4.69 23.57 -23.73
C VAL A 53 5.19 22.19 -24.15
N ALA A 54 5.88 22.11 -25.29
CA ALA A 54 6.52 20.88 -25.74
C ALA A 54 7.74 20.57 -24.86
N PRO A 55 8.02 19.29 -24.52
CA PRO A 55 9.21 18.92 -23.75
C PRO A 55 10.53 19.33 -24.44
N GLU A 56 10.57 19.25 -25.78
CA GLU A 56 11.78 19.50 -26.60
C GLU A 56 11.57 20.61 -27.65
N GLY A 57 10.61 21.52 -27.42
CA GLY A 57 10.35 22.63 -28.36
C GLY A 57 9.62 22.24 -29.65
N GLY A 58 9.07 21.02 -29.74
CA GLY A 58 8.32 20.51 -30.89
C GLY A 58 7.07 21.32 -31.28
N PHE A 59 6.56 22.20 -30.40
CA PHE A 59 5.53 23.19 -30.74
C PHE A 59 5.65 24.45 -29.88
N PRO A 60 5.22 25.62 -30.39
CA PRO A 60 5.27 26.88 -29.64
C PRO A 60 4.39 26.83 -28.39
N ALA A 61 4.84 27.47 -27.31
CA ALA A 61 4.09 27.54 -26.06
C ALA A 61 2.67 28.10 -26.29
N ARG A 62 1.66 27.38 -25.81
CA ARG A 62 0.25 27.75 -25.97
C ARG A 62 -0.29 28.31 -24.66
N PRO A 63 -0.75 29.57 -24.61
CA PRO A 63 -1.33 30.13 -23.40
C PRO A 63 -2.60 29.38 -23.02
N MET A 64 -2.73 29.06 -21.74
CA MET A 64 -3.95 28.52 -21.17
C MET A 64 -4.82 29.66 -20.65
N ARG A 65 -6.10 29.64 -21.01
CA ARG A 65 -7.11 30.54 -20.47
C ARG A 65 -7.60 30.01 -19.13
N ARG A 66 -7.73 30.89 -18.14
CA ARG A 66 -8.44 30.57 -16.90
C ARG A 66 -9.94 30.45 -17.19
N ILE A 67 -10.50 29.25 -17.10
CA ILE A 67 -11.92 28.97 -17.38
C ILE A 67 -12.78 28.96 -16.10
N HIS A 68 -12.15 28.87 -14.92
CA HIS A 68 -12.83 28.98 -13.64
C HIS A 68 -11.99 29.74 -12.61
N PRO A 69 -12.56 30.64 -11.79
CA PRO A 69 -11.82 31.42 -10.77
C PRO A 69 -11.21 30.58 -9.65
N GLY A 70 -11.62 29.31 -9.53
CA GLY A 70 -10.99 28.33 -8.63
C GLY A 70 -9.60 27.87 -9.09
N GLY A 71 -9.15 28.23 -10.30
CA GLY A 71 -7.81 27.85 -10.79
C GLY A 71 -7.81 26.76 -11.85
N ILE A 72 -8.91 26.59 -12.61
CA ILE A 72 -8.92 25.69 -13.78
C ILE A 72 -8.48 26.47 -15.02
N PHE A 73 -7.46 25.95 -15.68
CA PHE A 73 -6.89 26.50 -16.90
C PHE A 73 -7.12 25.53 -18.06
N GLU A 74 -7.37 26.07 -19.26
CA GLU A 74 -7.59 25.30 -20.49
C GLU A 74 -6.78 25.90 -21.64
N ALA A 75 -6.09 25.07 -22.42
CA ALA A 75 -5.55 25.43 -23.72
C ALA A 75 -6.13 24.53 -24.81
N LEU A 76 -6.44 25.14 -25.96
CA LEU A 76 -6.79 24.42 -27.16
C LEU A 76 -5.54 24.18 -28.02
N CYS A 77 -5.30 22.92 -28.31
CA CYS A 77 -4.20 22.45 -29.14
C CYS A 77 -4.76 21.83 -30.43
N PRO A 78 -4.16 22.10 -31.61
CA PRO A 78 -4.51 21.43 -32.84
C PRO A 78 -4.25 19.95 -32.67
N MET A 79 -4.98 19.16 -33.46
CA MET A 79 -4.85 17.72 -33.45
C MET A 79 -3.40 17.33 -33.75
N PRO A 80 -2.73 16.55 -32.88
CA PRO A 80 -1.48 15.93 -33.21
C PRO A 80 -1.71 14.87 -34.28
N GLU A 81 -0.67 14.60 -35.07
CA GLU A 81 -0.63 13.39 -35.88
C GLU A 81 -0.46 12.20 -34.92
N GLY A 82 -1.54 11.46 -34.63
CA GLY A 82 -1.49 10.26 -33.77
C GLY A 82 -2.52 10.21 -32.63
N ASN A 83 -2.23 9.40 -31.61
CA ASN A 83 -3.08 9.19 -30.43
C ASN A 83 -2.85 10.27 -29.36
N LEU A 84 -3.86 10.58 -28.53
CA LEU A 84 -3.72 11.49 -27.37
C LEU A 84 -2.58 11.10 -26.43
N GLN A 85 -2.39 9.79 -26.24
CA GLN A 85 -1.37 9.26 -25.34
C GLN A 85 0.05 9.55 -25.85
N GLU A 86 0.23 9.76 -27.15
CA GLU A 86 1.51 10.11 -27.77
C GLU A 86 1.78 11.62 -27.72
N PHE A 87 0.76 12.42 -27.40
CA PHE A 87 0.91 13.87 -27.31
C PHE A 87 1.65 14.28 -26.03
N ARG A 88 2.98 14.37 -26.13
CA ARG A 88 3.84 14.77 -25.03
C ARG A 88 3.83 16.28 -24.84
N TYR A 89 3.46 16.72 -23.64
CA TYR A 89 3.48 18.12 -23.23
C TYR A 89 3.82 18.26 -21.75
N ARG A 90 4.18 19.48 -21.36
CA ARG A 90 4.33 19.93 -19.98
C ARG A 90 3.47 21.16 -19.73
N ILE A 91 3.20 21.43 -18.46
CA ILE A 91 2.52 22.64 -18.01
C ILE A 91 3.57 23.60 -17.45
N ARG A 92 3.68 24.77 -18.06
CA ARG A 92 4.44 25.88 -17.50
C ARG A 92 3.48 26.78 -16.73
N VAL A 93 3.74 27.04 -15.46
CA VAL A 93 2.89 27.84 -14.57
C VAL A 93 3.69 28.96 -13.94
N MET A 94 3.05 30.12 -13.80
CA MET A 94 3.54 31.26 -13.04
C MET A 94 2.72 31.40 -11.76
N ASP A 95 3.38 31.50 -10.61
CA ASP A 95 2.73 31.72 -9.32
C ASP A 95 2.44 33.21 -9.05
N ALA A 96 1.86 33.52 -7.89
CA ALA A 96 1.56 34.89 -7.47
C ALA A 96 2.81 35.75 -7.20
N ARG A 97 3.98 35.14 -7.01
CA ARG A 97 5.27 35.81 -6.82
C ARG A 97 6.02 36.01 -8.13
N GLY A 98 5.45 35.57 -9.26
CA GLY A 98 6.07 35.63 -10.57
C GLY A 98 7.07 34.51 -10.84
N LYS A 99 7.24 33.54 -9.93
CA LYS A 99 8.10 32.37 -10.16
C LYS A 99 7.46 31.50 -11.22
N VAL A 100 8.25 31.13 -12.23
CA VAL A 100 7.82 30.25 -13.32
C VAL A 100 8.41 28.86 -13.11
N THR A 101 7.57 27.85 -13.11
CA THR A 101 7.96 26.43 -13.08
C THR A 101 7.37 25.69 -14.26
N THR A 102 8.02 24.61 -14.68
CA THR A 102 7.50 23.69 -15.69
C THR A 102 7.39 22.32 -15.05
N VAL A 103 6.22 21.71 -15.14
CA VAL A 103 5.89 20.43 -14.53
C VAL A 103 5.24 19.50 -15.56
N GLU A 104 5.38 18.19 -15.36
CA GLU A 104 4.58 17.21 -16.07
C GLU A 104 3.13 17.25 -15.57
N ASP A 105 2.17 16.93 -16.44
CA ASP A 105 0.76 16.82 -16.07
C ASP A 105 0.47 15.39 -15.58
N PRO A 106 0.12 15.16 -14.30
CA PRO A 106 -0.21 13.82 -13.80
C PRO A 106 -1.37 13.15 -14.57
N TYR A 107 -2.29 13.93 -15.12
CA TYR A 107 -3.49 13.43 -15.80
C TYR A 107 -3.27 13.12 -17.28
N ARG A 108 -2.08 13.36 -17.83
CA ARG A 108 -1.74 12.89 -19.18
C ARG A 108 -1.42 11.38 -19.23
N PHE A 109 -1.05 10.80 -18.08
CA PHE A 109 -0.62 9.41 -18.02
C PHE A 109 -1.83 8.46 -17.91
N PRO A 110 -1.80 7.31 -18.62
CA PRO A 110 -2.84 6.29 -18.52
C PRO A 110 -2.83 5.60 -17.14
N PRO A 111 -3.92 4.91 -16.76
CA PRO A 111 -3.89 4.02 -15.60
C PRO A 111 -2.98 2.81 -15.83
N PHE A 112 -2.46 2.22 -14.76
CA PHE A 112 -1.56 1.05 -14.78
C PHE A 112 -2.23 -0.22 -14.25
N LEU A 113 -3.33 -0.10 -13.51
CA LEU A 113 -4.21 -1.22 -13.23
C LEU A 113 -4.89 -1.66 -14.53
N THR A 114 -4.54 -2.86 -14.99
CA THR A 114 -5.17 -3.45 -16.18
C THR A 114 -6.54 -4.01 -15.85
N ASP A 115 -7.38 -4.23 -16.86
CA ASP A 115 -8.68 -4.90 -16.67
C ASP A 115 -8.52 -6.29 -16.03
N TYR A 116 -7.42 -6.99 -16.32
CA TYR A 116 -7.10 -8.27 -15.70
C TYR A 116 -6.71 -8.13 -14.22
N ASP A 117 -5.91 -7.12 -13.88
CA ASP A 117 -5.60 -6.82 -12.48
C ASP A 117 -6.89 -6.51 -11.69
N LEU A 118 -7.75 -5.64 -12.24
CA LEU A 118 -9.03 -5.29 -11.62
C LEU A 118 -9.95 -6.51 -11.47
N TYR A 119 -10.00 -7.39 -12.47
CA TYR A 119 -10.76 -8.64 -12.39
C TYR A 119 -10.27 -9.53 -11.23
N LEU A 120 -8.97 -9.82 -11.16
CA LEU A 120 -8.41 -10.66 -10.09
C LEU A 120 -8.57 -10.03 -8.70
N LEU A 121 -8.44 -8.70 -8.61
CA LEU A 121 -8.63 -7.96 -7.36
C LEU A 121 -10.09 -8.07 -6.86
N ASN A 122 -11.07 -7.97 -7.77
CA ASN A 122 -12.48 -8.13 -7.42
C ASN A 122 -12.83 -9.57 -6.99
N GLU A 123 -12.25 -10.57 -7.65
CA GLU A 123 -12.43 -11.99 -7.28
C GLU A 123 -11.66 -12.36 -6.00
N GLY A 124 -10.79 -11.47 -5.53
CA GLY A 124 -9.92 -11.70 -4.38
C GLY A 124 -8.89 -12.80 -4.61
N THR A 125 -8.39 -12.90 -5.84
CA THR A 125 -7.41 -13.91 -6.30
C THR A 125 -6.14 -13.31 -6.89
N HIS A 126 -5.91 -12.00 -6.70
CA HIS A 126 -4.65 -11.35 -7.11
C HIS A 126 -3.56 -11.59 -6.06
N TRP A 127 -2.92 -12.76 -6.08
CA TRP A 127 -1.95 -13.19 -5.07
C TRP A 127 -0.68 -12.33 -4.97
N GLN A 128 -0.41 -11.54 -6.01
CA GLN A 128 0.69 -10.58 -6.04
C GLN A 128 0.16 -9.15 -6.10
N SER A 129 -0.97 -8.87 -5.44
CA SER A 129 -1.60 -7.55 -5.44
C SER A 129 -0.66 -6.45 -4.95
N TYR A 130 0.33 -6.79 -4.11
CA TYR A 130 1.38 -5.87 -3.68
C TYR A 130 2.28 -5.34 -4.82
N LYS A 131 2.31 -5.98 -6.00
CA LYS A 131 3.03 -5.45 -7.18
C LYS A 131 2.24 -4.37 -7.94
N LYS A 132 0.99 -4.12 -7.52
CA LYS A 132 0.03 -3.24 -8.20
C LYS A 132 -0.52 -2.17 -7.27
N LEU A 133 -0.94 -2.57 -6.07
CA LEU A 133 -1.38 -1.67 -5.00
C LEU A 133 -0.18 -1.17 -4.19
N GLY A 134 -0.34 -0.01 -3.57
CA GLY A 134 0.74 0.69 -2.89
C GLY A 134 1.38 1.77 -3.77
N ALA A 135 2.66 2.06 -3.52
CA ALA A 135 3.44 3.05 -4.24
C ALA A 135 4.60 2.39 -5.02
N HIS A 136 4.55 2.47 -6.35
CA HIS A 136 5.48 1.80 -7.26
C HIS A 136 6.23 2.81 -8.12
N LEU A 137 7.56 2.80 -8.05
CA LEU A 137 8.43 3.58 -8.94
C LEU A 137 8.25 3.11 -10.38
N ARG A 138 8.03 4.05 -11.31
CA ARG A 138 7.87 3.76 -12.74
C ARG A 138 8.53 4.82 -13.59
N THR A 139 8.97 4.41 -14.78
CA THR A 139 9.39 5.32 -15.85
C THR A 139 8.44 5.16 -17.03
N VAL A 140 7.82 6.26 -17.46
CA VAL A 140 6.79 6.27 -18.51
C VAL A 140 7.11 7.39 -19.47
N ASP A 141 7.29 7.08 -20.77
CA ASP A 141 7.75 8.05 -21.76
C ASP A 141 9.05 8.80 -21.37
N GLY A 142 9.96 8.12 -20.67
CA GLY A 142 11.19 8.73 -20.13
C GLY A 142 10.97 9.66 -18.93
N VAL A 143 9.76 9.69 -18.36
CA VAL A 143 9.43 10.43 -17.14
C VAL A 143 9.38 9.48 -15.96
N GLU A 144 10.28 9.69 -15.01
CA GLU A 144 10.28 9.00 -13.73
C GLU A 144 9.18 9.55 -12.82
N GLY A 145 8.57 8.67 -12.02
CA GLY A 145 7.59 9.03 -11.01
C GLY A 145 7.13 7.82 -10.22
N VAL A 146 6.02 8.00 -9.51
CA VAL A 146 5.43 6.95 -8.69
C VAL A 146 3.97 6.76 -9.06
N ASN A 147 3.59 5.51 -9.31
CA ASN A 147 2.21 5.10 -9.43
C ASN A 147 1.70 4.68 -8.05
N PHE A 148 0.63 5.34 -7.60
CA PHE A 148 -0.03 5.09 -6.34
C PHE A 148 -1.37 4.43 -6.61
N ALA A 149 -1.69 3.36 -5.88
CA ALA A 149 -3.00 2.70 -5.96
C ALA A 149 -3.49 2.18 -4.61
N VAL A 150 -4.77 2.44 -4.30
CA VAL A 150 -5.38 2.08 -3.00
C VAL A 150 -6.84 1.69 -3.15
N TRP A 151 -7.31 0.74 -2.34
CA TRP A 151 -8.70 0.32 -2.33
C TRP A 151 -9.53 1.13 -1.32
N ALA A 152 -10.54 1.84 -1.80
CA ALA A 152 -11.43 2.66 -0.96
C ALA A 152 -12.79 2.86 -1.68
N PRO A 153 -13.59 1.80 -1.85
CA PRO A 153 -14.75 1.80 -2.76
C PRO A 153 -15.83 2.81 -2.37
N ASN A 154 -16.01 3.09 -1.08
CA ASN A 154 -17.04 4.01 -0.60
C ASN A 154 -16.55 5.45 -0.42
N ALA A 155 -15.25 5.70 -0.62
CA ALA A 155 -14.72 7.05 -0.59
C ALA A 155 -15.36 7.89 -1.71
N THR A 156 -15.61 9.15 -1.40
CA THR A 156 -16.09 10.16 -2.36
C THR A 156 -14.93 10.85 -3.09
N SER A 157 -13.74 10.85 -2.48
CA SER A 157 -12.48 11.22 -3.12
C SER A 157 -11.30 10.63 -2.36
N VAL A 158 -10.22 10.36 -3.09
CA VAL A 158 -8.90 10.04 -2.52
C VAL A 158 -7.87 10.94 -3.17
N SER A 159 -6.93 11.47 -2.40
CA SER A 159 -5.80 12.26 -2.91
C SER A 159 -4.50 11.78 -2.28
N VAL A 160 -3.42 11.79 -3.05
CA VAL A 160 -2.08 11.54 -2.49
C VAL A 160 -1.54 12.85 -1.92
N ILE A 161 -1.13 12.82 -0.66
CA ILE A 161 -0.49 13.94 0.03
C ILE A 161 0.89 13.52 0.51
N GLY A 162 1.86 14.42 0.48
CA GLY A 162 3.23 14.12 0.85
C GLY A 162 4.14 15.34 0.80
N ASP A 163 5.43 15.13 1.06
CA ASP A 163 6.44 16.19 1.00
C ASP A 163 6.50 16.89 -0.37
N PHE A 164 6.38 16.14 -1.46
CA PHE A 164 6.44 16.60 -2.85
C PHE A 164 5.28 17.52 -3.26
N ASN A 165 4.21 17.59 -2.47
CA ASN A 165 3.08 18.47 -2.72
C ASN A 165 2.65 19.31 -1.51
N ASP A 166 3.56 19.50 -0.54
CA ASP A 166 3.33 20.29 0.67
C ASP A 166 2.13 19.77 1.50
N TRP A 167 1.85 18.46 1.42
CA TRP A 167 0.71 17.79 2.04
C TRP A 167 -0.66 18.33 1.61
N ASP A 168 -0.72 18.99 0.44
CA ASP A 168 -1.95 19.57 -0.11
C ASP A 168 -2.75 18.54 -0.93
N PRO A 169 -3.97 18.16 -0.49
CA PRO A 169 -4.79 17.16 -1.17
C PRO A 169 -5.35 17.66 -2.50
N THR A 170 -5.38 18.98 -2.73
CA THR A 170 -5.97 19.55 -3.94
C THR A 170 -5.08 19.33 -5.17
N ARG A 171 -3.80 18.97 -4.97
CA ARG A 171 -2.79 18.87 -6.04
C ARG A 171 -2.80 17.54 -6.79
N HIS A 172 -3.13 16.44 -6.11
CA HIS A 172 -3.07 15.10 -6.69
C HIS A 172 -4.30 14.22 -6.34
N PRO A 173 -5.53 14.66 -6.66
CA PRO A 173 -6.70 13.79 -6.54
C PRO A 173 -6.62 12.59 -7.49
N MET A 174 -6.93 11.41 -6.98
CA MET A 174 -6.82 10.12 -7.68
C MET A 174 -8.06 9.85 -8.53
N ARG A 175 -7.92 8.96 -9.52
CA ARG A 175 -9.05 8.45 -10.32
C ARG A 175 -9.59 7.16 -9.74
N LYS A 176 -10.92 7.01 -9.67
CA LYS A 176 -11.61 5.82 -9.18
C LYS A 176 -11.97 4.89 -10.34
N HIS A 177 -11.54 3.63 -10.25
CA HIS A 177 -11.92 2.55 -11.16
C HIS A 177 -13.22 1.91 -10.69
N ILE A 178 -14.29 2.06 -11.48
CA ILE A 178 -15.64 1.50 -11.20
C ILE A 178 -15.81 0.20 -11.99
N PRO A 179 -16.45 -0.84 -11.43
CA PRO A 179 -17.17 -0.89 -10.15
C PRO A 179 -16.31 -1.24 -8.93
N ALA A 180 -15.04 -1.57 -9.13
CA ALA A 180 -14.16 -2.17 -8.12
C ALA A 180 -13.80 -1.24 -6.93
N GLY A 181 -13.79 0.08 -7.18
CA GLY A 181 -13.49 1.08 -6.15
C GLY A 181 -12.01 1.20 -5.77
N PHE A 182 -11.11 0.81 -6.67
CA PHE A 182 -9.69 1.10 -6.57
C PHE A 182 -9.39 2.50 -7.09
N TRP A 183 -8.56 3.23 -6.37
CA TRP A 183 -8.11 4.57 -6.73
C TRP A 183 -6.69 4.51 -7.25
N GLU A 184 -6.37 5.27 -8.28
CA GLU A 184 -5.03 5.28 -8.87
C GLU A 184 -4.58 6.68 -9.31
N ILE A 185 -3.27 6.95 -9.26
CA ILE A 185 -2.65 8.07 -9.98
C ILE A 185 -1.16 7.79 -10.22
N PHE A 186 -0.62 8.26 -11.35
CA PHE A 186 0.83 8.39 -11.52
C PHE A 186 1.23 9.84 -11.29
N ILE A 187 2.18 10.07 -10.38
CA ILE A 187 2.69 11.38 -10.03
C ILE A 187 4.13 11.49 -10.53
N PRO A 188 4.38 12.29 -11.57
CA PRO A 188 5.72 12.51 -12.11
C PRO A 188 6.64 13.19 -11.09
N GLY A 189 7.93 12.82 -11.13
CA GLY A 189 8.98 13.45 -10.35
C GLY A 189 9.02 13.06 -8.86
N VAL A 190 8.06 12.28 -8.37
CA VAL A 190 8.17 11.64 -7.05
C VAL A 190 9.25 10.56 -7.11
N ARG A 191 10.06 10.48 -6.06
CA ARG A 191 11.23 9.59 -5.98
C ARG A 191 11.13 8.66 -4.78
N GLU A 192 12.00 7.65 -4.77
CA GLU A 192 12.23 6.83 -3.59
C GLU A 192 12.58 7.71 -2.38
N GLY A 193 12.10 7.34 -1.19
CA GLY A 193 12.27 8.10 0.04
C GLY A 193 11.21 9.19 0.27
N ALA A 194 10.35 9.48 -0.71
CA ALA A 194 9.27 10.45 -0.53
C ALA A 194 8.25 9.95 0.52
N MET A 195 7.91 10.83 1.47
CA MET A 195 6.89 10.55 2.48
C MET A 195 5.50 10.88 1.93
N TYR A 196 4.55 9.99 2.13
CA TYR A 196 3.18 10.18 1.66
C TYR A 196 2.12 9.51 2.55
N LYS A 197 0.88 9.95 2.34
CA LYS A 197 -0.36 9.37 2.85
C LYS A 197 -1.46 9.51 1.80
N TYR A 198 -2.57 8.80 2.02
CA TYR A 198 -3.82 9.05 1.31
C TYR A 198 -4.74 9.91 2.15
N ARG A 199 -5.18 11.05 1.62
CA ARG A 199 -6.34 11.76 2.17
C ARG A 199 -7.59 11.10 1.61
N VAL A 200 -8.29 10.36 2.45
CA VAL A 200 -9.52 9.63 2.09
C VAL A 200 -10.72 10.41 2.60
N ARG A 201 -11.65 10.76 1.70
CA ARG A 201 -12.86 11.50 2.02
C ARG A 201 -14.10 10.62 1.89
N TYR A 202 -15.04 10.79 2.81
CA TYR A 202 -16.35 10.15 2.79
C TYR A 202 -17.39 11.15 3.31
N GLY A 203 -18.26 11.61 2.41
CA GLY A 203 -19.15 12.75 2.70
C GLY A 203 -18.37 14.03 3.00
N ASP A 204 -18.66 14.65 4.15
CA ASP A 204 -17.99 15.86 4.64
C ASP A 204 -16.77 15.57 5.52
N HIS A 205 -16.53 14.31 5.86
CA HIS A 205 -15.39 13.90 6.69
C HIS A 205 -14.21 13.45 5.83
N TRP A 206 -13.01 13.56 6.37
CA TRP A 206 -11.79 13.05 5.75
C TRP A 206 -10.80 12.62 6.83
N GLU A 207 -9.96 11.65 6.48
CA GLU A 207 -8.85 11.19 7.30
C GLU A 207 -7.59 10.99 6.44
N ASP A 208 -6.42 11.20 7.04
CA ASP A 208 -5.14 10.90 6.41
C ASP A 208 -4.67 9.50 6.83
N LYS A 209 -4.73 8.57 5.88
CA LYS A 209 -4.40 7.16 6.08
C LYS A 209 -2.98 6.85 5.62
N SER A 210 -2.29 6.00 6.37
CA SER A 210 -1.09 5.30 5.88
C SER A 210 -1.49 4.33 4.77
N ASP A 211 -0.55 4.04 3.86
CA ASP A 211 -0.80 3.10 2.78
C ASP A 211 -0.92 1.66 3.32
N PRO A 212 -2.07 0.96 3.14
CA PRO A 212 -2.20 -0.44 3.52
C PRO A 212 -1.15 -1.36 2.89
N TYR A 213 -0.67 -1.01 1.69
CA TYR A 213 0.34 -1.70 0.89
C TYR A 213 1.69 -0.97 0.89
N GLY A 214 1.92 -0.04 1.82
CA GLY A 214 3.19 0.68 1.94
C GLY A 214 4.34 -0.26 2.32
N PHE A 215 5.46 -0.16 1.61
CA PHE A 215 6.65 -1.02 1.83
C PHE A 215 7.62 -0.49 2.89
N TYR A 216 7.52 0.78 3.23
CA TYR A 216 8.30 1.39 4.29
C TYR A 216 7.50 2.49 4.97
N ALA A 217 7.85 2.81 6.20
CA ALA A 217 7.13 3.75 7.05
C ALA A 217 8.11 4.62 7.84
N GLU A 218 7.66 5.80 8.25
CA GLU A 218 8.39 6.59 9.24
C GLU A 218 8.45 5.86 10.59
N VAL A 219 9.52 6.13 11.36
CA VAL A 219 9.65 5.62 12.72
C VAL A 219 8.52 6.15 13.61
N PRO A 220 7.78 5.28 14.33
CA PRO A 220 6.74 5.71 15.27
C PRO A 220 7.26 6.74 16.29
N PRO A 221 6.44 7.74 16.68
CA PRO A 221 4.98 7.83 16.50
C PRO A 221 4.53 8.47 15.18
N ARG A 222 5.45 8.71 14.24
CA ARG A 222 5.09 9.20 12.91
C ARG A 222 4.46 8.07 12.08
N THR A 223 3.70 8.44 11.06
CA THR A 223 2.76 7.52 10.40
C THR A 223 2.72 7.67 8.88
N ALA A 224 3.59 8.47 8.27
CA ALA A 224 3.65 8.50 6.81
C ALA A 224 4.23 7.19 6.28
N SER A 225 3.68 6.72 5.17
CA SER A 225 4.33 5.70 4.35
C SER A 225 5.47 6.36 3.56
N ILE A 226 6.47 5.58 3.20
CA ILE A 226 7.63 6.04 2.43
C ILE A 226 7.69 5.23 1.14
N VAL A 227 7.82 5.92 0.00
CA VAL A 227 8.02 5.26 -1.30
C VAL A 227 9.35 4.50 -1.25
N TRP A 228 9.34 3.19 -1.49
CA TRP A 228 10.53 2.37 -1.38
C TRP A 228 10.63 1.33 -2.48
N ASN A 229 11.84 1.11 -3.00
CA ASN A 229 12.10 0.03 -3.94
C ASN A 229 12.63 -1.20 -3.21
N LEU A 230 11.88 -2.31 -3.24
CA LEU A 230 12.31 -3.58 -2.63
C LEU A 230 13.21 -4.41 -3.56
N ASP A 231 13.26 -4.12 -4.85
CA ASP A 231 13.95 -4.95 -5.85
C ASP A 231 15.45 -4.59 -6.01
N LYS A 232 16.04 -3.90 -5.02
CA LYS A 232 17.44 -3.41 -5.05
C LYS A 232 18.42 -4.24 -4.23
N TYR A 233 17.94 -5.16 -3.39
CA TYR A 233 18.80 -6.02 -2.58
C TYR A 233 19.26 -7.23 -3.39
N GLU A 234 20.55 -7.54 -3.32
CA GLU A 234 21.15 -8.72 -3.97
C GLU A 234 21.26 -9.85 -2.95
N TRP A 235 20.50 -10.91 -3.17
CA TRP A 235 20.45 -12.10 -2.31
C TRP A 235 21.59 -13.08 -2.61
N HIS A 236 22.10 -13.75 -1.57
CA HIS A 236 23.15 -14.77 -1.67
C HIS A 236 22.71 -16.12 -1.10
N ASP A 237 21.40 -16.35 -1.00
CA ASP A 237 20.78 -17.52 -0.37
C ASP A 237 20.23 -18.55 -1.37
N HIS A 238 20.62 -18.47 -2.65
CA HIS A 238 20.10 -19.34 -3.71
C HIS A 238 20.18 -20.84 -3.36
N GLU A 239 21.31 -21.29 -2.78
CA GLU A 239 21.45 -22.70 -2.36
C GLU A 239 20.51 -23.10 -1.22
N TRP A 240 20.18 -22.18 -0.32
CA TRP A 240 19.17 -22.41 0.72
C TRP A 240 17.78 -22.52 0.10
N MET A 241 17.42 -21.56 -0.76
CA MET A 241 16.09 -21.49 -1.38
C MET A 241 15.80 -22.68 -2.30
N GLU A 242 16.79 -23.18 -3.05
CA GLU A 242 16.63 -24.40 -3.87
C GLU A 242 16.49 -25.66 -3.00
N ARG A 243 17.27 -25.77 -1.93
CA ARG A 243 17.18 -26.89 -0.99
C ARG A 243 15.83 -26.91 -0.28
N ARG A 244 15.37 -25.74 0.19
CA ARG A 244 14.10 -25.57 0.92
C ARG A 244 12.93 -26.20 0.16
N LYS A 245 12.86 -26.01 -1.16
CA LYS A 245 11.80 -26.59 -2.01
C LYS A 245 11.68 -28.11 -1.93
N GLN A 246 12.75 -28.80 -1.56
CA GLN A 246 12.82 -30.26 -1.46
C GLN A 246 12.72 -30.77 -0.01
N ILE A 247 12.71 -29.88 0.97
CA ILE A 247 12.67 -30.26 2.39
C ILE A 247 11.24 -30.63 2.79
N ASN A 248 11.09 -31.83 3.35
CA ASN A 248 9.94 -32.18 4.17
C ASN A 248 10.23 -31.82 5.63
N TRP A 249 9.75 -30.67 6.08
CA TRP A 249 10.00 -30.16 7.44
C TRP A 249 9.49 -31.08 8.56
N LEU A 250 8.51 -31.94 8.29
CA LEU A 250 8.01 -32.92 9.26
C LEU A 250 9.02 -34.04 9.57
N GLU A 251 10.03 -34.20 8.71
CA GLU A 251 11.08 -35.22 8.83
C GLU A 251 12.47 -34.59 9.15
N GLN A 252 12.52 -33.28 9.37
CA GLN A 252 13.75 -32.56 9.71
C GLN A 252 13.76 -32.12 11.18
N PRO A 253 14.94 -31.94 11.79
CA PRO A 253 15.04 -31.35 13.12
C PRO A 253 14.62 -29.87 13.08
N ILE A 254 13.59 -29.52 13.85
CA ILE A 254 13.15 -28.14 14.06
C ILE A 254 13.36 -27.80 15.54
N SER A 255 14.31 -26.91 15.79
CA SER A 255 14.55 -26.32 17.10
C SER A 255 14.60 -24.80 16.94
N ILE A 256 13.64 -24.12 17.53
CA ILE A 256 13.35 -22.71 17.30
C ILE A 256 13.85 -21.87 18.47
N TYR A 257 14.57 -20.79 18.16
CA TYR A 257 14.85 -19.72 19.11
C TYR A 257 13.91 -18.54 18.85
N GLU A 258 12.87 -18.42 19.67
CA GLU A 258 11.91 -17.31 19.61
C GLU A 258 12.55 -16.02 20.18
N VAL A 259 12.37 -14.90 19.49
CA VAL A 259 13.02 -13.64 19.83
C VAL A 259 12.17 -12.41 19.52
N HIS A 260 12.10 -11.48 20.47
CA HIS A 260 11.67 -10.11 20.22
C HIS A 260 12.88 -9.21 19.95
N LEU A 261 13.07 -8.81 18.68
CA LEU A 261 14.26 -8.07 18.24
C LEU A 261 14.51 -6.78 19.03
N GLY A 262 13.44 -6.09 19.46
CA GLY A 262 13.54 -4.83 20.19
C GLY A 262 13.96 -4.96 21.65
N SER A 263 14.03 -6.17 22.21
CA SER A 263 14.37 -6.41 23.63
C SER A 263 15.41 -7.50 23.85
N TRP A 264 15.82 -8.24 22.81
CA TRP A 264 16.86 -9.27 22.91
C TRP A 264 18.18 -8.71 23.47
N ARG A 265 18.64 -7.59 22.92
CA ARG A 265 19.85 -6.89 23.37
C ARG A 265 19.77 -5.40 23.04
N ARG A 266 20.40 -4.58 23.88
CA ARG A 266 20.59 -3.14 23.66
C ARG A 266 22.03 -2.84 23.26
N ARG A 267 22.25 -1.71 22.58
CA ARG A 267 23.60 -1.28 22.22
C ARG A 267 24.38 -0.97 23.51
N GLU A 268 25.56 -1.56 23.67
CA GLU A 268 26.37 -1.35 24.88
C GLU A 268 26.76 0.11 25.10
N SER A 269 27.03 0.83 24.00
CA SER A 269 27.40 2.26 24.05
C SER A 269 26.23 3.17 24.40
N ASP A 270 24.98 2.75 24.17
CA ASP A 270 23.77 3.50 24.48
C ASP A 270 22.58 2.54 24.68
N PRO A 271 22.26 2.18 25.93
CA PRO A 271 21.17 1.27 26.26
C PRO A 271 19.78 1.76 25.85
N THR A 272 19.63 3.04 25.48
CA THR A 272 18.36 3.60 25.00
C THR A 272 18.06 3.26 23.54
N GLN A 273 19.09 2.87 22.79
CA GLN A 273 18.97 2.57 21.37
C GLN A 273 18.70 1.08 21.12
N TRP A 274 17.92 0.79 20.08
CA TRP A 274 17.81 -0.54 19.52
C TRP A 274 19.07 -0.89 18.73
N LEU A 275 19.35 -2.20 18.63
CA LEU A 275 20.22 -2.69 17.57
C LEU A 275 19.46 -2.62 16.23
N ASN A 276 20.16 -2.26 15.16
CA ASN A 276 19.59 -2.34 13.82
C ASN A 276 19.63 -3.79 13.29
N TYR A 277 18.91 -4.08 12.20
CA TYR A 277 18.85 -5.43 11.62
C TYR A 277 20.22 -6.00 11.27
N ARG A 278 21.18 -5.20 10.82
CA ARG A 278 22.53 -5.66 10.47
C ARG A 278 23.35 -6.03 11.70
N GLU A 279 23.25 -5.24 12.77
CA GLU A 279 23.89 -5.55 14.05
C GLU A 279 23.28 -6.81 14.68
N LEU A 280 21.95 -6.94 14.61
CA LEU A 280 21.23 -8.14 15.03
C LEU A 280 21.67 -9.36 14.21
N ALA A 281 21.81 -9.23 12.89
CA ALA A 281 22.19 -10.34 12.01
C ALA A 281 23.46 -11.02 12.52
N HIS A 282 24.55 -10.29 12.71
CA HIS A 282 25.79 -10.89 13.19
C HIS A 282 25.68 -11.46 14.62
N GLN A 283 25.18 -10.65 15.57
CA GLN A 283 25.21 -11.05 16.98
C GLN A 283 24.23 -12.18 17.30
N LEU A 284 23.03 -12.14 16.73
CA LEU A 284 21.99 -13.13 16.98
C LEU A 284 22.34 -14.44 16.27
N ILE A 285 22.80 -14.41 15.01
CA ILE A 285 23.19 -15.62 14.27
C ILE A 285 24.36 -16.33 14.96
N ASP A 286 25.38 -15.60 15.41
CA ASP A 286 26.50 -16.20 16.15
C ASP A 286 26.02 -16.91 17.43
N TYR A 287 25.12 -16.26 18.18
CA TYR A 287 24.54 -16.84 19.39
C TYR A 287 23.69 -18.08 19.09
N VAL A 288 22.75 -17.99 18.14
CA VAL A 288 21.85 -19.08 17.75
C VAL A 288 22.63 -20.28 17.23
N LYS A 289 23.67 -20.04 16.42
CA LYS A 289 24.56 -21.09 15.91
C LYS A 289 25.38 -21.75 17.03
N HIS A 290 25.89 -20.97 17.98
CA HIS A 290 26.59 -21.51 19.16
C HIS A 290 25.69 -22.42 20.00
N MET A 291 24.41 -22.04 20.14
CA MET A 291 23.42 -22.80 20.90
C MET A 291 22.84 -24.01 20.13
N GLY A 292 23.02 -24.08 18.80
CA GLY A 292 22.64 -25.23 17.98
C GLY A 292 21.17 -25.26 17.53
N TYR A 293 20.49 -24.11 17.52
CA TYR A 293 19.12 -24.01 16.98
C TYR A 293 19.13 -24.08 15.44
N THR A 294 18.03 -24.54 14.85
CA THR A 294 17.86 -24.61 13.39
C THR A 294 17.09 -23.44 12.81
N HIS A 295 16.27 -22.76 13.63
CA HIS A 295 15.45 -21.63 13.21
C HIS A 295 15.45 -20.51 14.24
N ILE A 296 15.26 -19.28 13.76
CA ILE A 296 14.90 -18.11 14.55
C ILE A 296 13.44 -17.80 14.26
N GLU A 297 12.62 -17.71 15.30
CA GLU A 297 11.25 -17.18 15.20
C GLU A 297 11.24 -15.74 15.72
N VAL A 298 10.93 -14.79 14.86
CA VAL A 298 10.85 -13.38 15.23
C VAL A 298 9.40 -13.03 15.55
N LEU A 299 9.18 -12.39 16.70
CA LEU A 299 7.91 -11.73 17.00
C LEU A 299 7.54 -10.72 15.90
N PRO A 300 6.27 -10.29 15.79
CA PRO A 300 5.79 -9.61 14.58
C PRO A 300 6.61 -8.38 14.20
N LEU A 301 7.03 -8.35 12.93
CA LEU A 301 7.82 -7.27 12.34
C LEU A 301 7.03 -6.36 11.42
N GLY A 302 5.73 -6.63 11.18
CA GLY A 302 4.85 -5.66 10.53
C GLY A 302 4.86 -4.33 11.29
N GLU A 303 4.86 -3.20 10.59
CA GLU A 303 4.95 -1.90 11.24
C GLU A 303 3.77 -1.71 12.21
N HIS A 304 4.07 -1.27 13.42
CA HIS A 304 3.13 -1.17 14.54
C HIS A 304 3.40 0.12 15.33
N PRO A 305 2.37 0.83 15.82
CA PRO A 305 2.56 2.13 16.46
C PRO A 305 3.11 2.01 17.88
N LEU A 306 2.77 0.94 18.60
CA LEU A 306 3.06 0.78 20.02
C LEU A 306 4.03 -0.39 20.28
N SER A 307 5.24 -0.11 20.74
CA SER A 307 6.23 -1.16 21.03
C SER A 307 5.78 -2.13 22.15
N ALA A 308 4.90 -1.69 23.05
CA ALA A 308 4.36 -2.52 24.13
C ALA A 308 3.36 -3.58 23.65
N SER A 309 2.88 -3.52 22.40
CA SER A 309 2.10 -4.61 21.80
C SER A 309 2.98 -5.78 21.35
N TRP A 310 4.31 -5.64 21.44
CA TRP A 310 5.31 -6.57 20.92
C TRP A 310 5.19 -6.88 19.42
N GLY A 311 4.44 -6.04 18.68
CA GLY A 311 4.17 -6.19 17.26
C GLY A 311 2.76 -6.71 16.93
N TYR A 312 2.05 -7.32 17.88
CA TYR A 312 0.73 -7.94 17.66
C TYR A 312 -0.40 -6.94 17.38
N GLN A 313 -0.13 -5.63 17.40
CA GLN A 313 -1.07 -4.61 16.94
C GLN A 313 -0.50 -3.91 15.70
N THR A 314 -0.43 -4.65 14.59
CA THR A 314 0.13 -4.21 13.30
C THR A 314 -0.80 -3.22 12.58
N VAL A 315 -0.21 -2.21 11.93
CA VAL A 315 -0.89 -1.25 11.04
C VAL A 315 -0.30 -1.26 9.63
N GLY A 316 1.02 -1.45 9.48
CA GLY A 316 1.70 -1.53 8.20
C GLY A 316 2.07 -2.97 7.85
N TYR A 317 1.11 -3.70 7.30
CA TYR A 317 1.25 -5.14 7.03
C TYR A 317 2.34 -5.46 6.01
N TYR A 318 2.56 -4.59 5.02
CA TYR A 318 3.56 -4.76 3.95
C TYR A 318 4.89 -4.04 4.23
N ALA A 319 5.06 -3.46 5.42
CA ALA A 319 6.29 -2.80 5.83
C ALA A 319 6.91 -3.53 7.03
N VAL A 320 8.18 -3.89 6.90
CA VAL A 320 8.97 -4.28 8.08
C VAL A 320 9.20 -3.04 8.95
N THR A 321 9.12 -3.19 10.29
CA THR A 321 9.17 -2.05 11.20
C THR A 321 10.46 -1.25 11.03
N SER A 322 10.30 0.06 10.90
CA SER A 322 11.37 1.03 10.68
C SER A 322 12.25 1.25 11.92
N ARG A 323 11.83 0.75 13.10
CA ARG A 323 12.57 0.85 14.37
C ARG A 323 14.01 0.33 14.29
N TYR A 324 14.24 -0.71 13.47
CA TYR A 324 15.53 -1.38 13.39
C TYR A 324 16.26 -1.14 12.05
N GLY A 325 15.74 -0.26 11.17
CA GLY A 325 16.41 0.10 9.92
C GLY A 325 15.49 0.09 8.71
N ARG A 326 16.07 -0.16 7.54
CA ARG A 326 15.37 -0.16 6.24
C ARG A 326 14.99 -1.60 5.84
N PRO A 327 14.06 -1.77 4.87
CA PRO A 327 13.71 -3.08 4.31
C PRO A 327 14.92 -3.94 3.91
N GLU A 328 15.90 -3.37 3.21
CA GLU A 328 17.12 -4.08 2.78
C GLU A 328 17.99 -4.55 3.96
N ASP A 329 17.87 -3.91 5.12
CA ASP A 329 18.62 -4.31 6.30
C ASP A 329 17.99 -5.57 6.94
N PHE A 330 16.67 -5.76 6.83
CA PHE A 330 16.01 -7.01 7.21
C PHE A 330 16.21 -8.11 6.16
N MET A 331 16.23 -7.79 4.86
CA MET A 331 16.64 -8.74 3.82
C MET A 331 18.04 -9.28 4.10
N TYR A 332 18.98 -8.40 4.48
CA TYR A 332 20.33 -8.79 4.91
C TYR A 332 20.33 -9.73 6.13
N PHE A 333 19.46 -9.49 7.10
CA PHE A 333 19.32 -10.38 8.26
C PHE A 333 18.92 -11.80 7.83
N VAL A 334 17.89 -11.93 6.98
CA VAL A 334 17.40 -13.23 6.50
C VAL A 334 18.44 -13.91 5.61
N ASP A 335 19.06 -13.18 4.67
CA ASP A 335 20.11 -13.69 3.78
C ASP A 335 21.28 -14.28 4.59
N LEU A 336 21.72 -13.58 5.64
CA LEU A 336 22.81 -14.06 6.49
C LEU A 336 22.40 -15.29 7.31
N CYS A 337 21.14 -15.37 7.78
CA CYS A 337 20.61 -16.57 8.42
C CYS A 337 20.71 -17.78 7.48
N HIS A 338 20.24 -17.63 6.24
CA HIS A 338 20.25 -18.69 5.22
C HIS A 338 21.68 -19.15 4.87
N GLN A 339 22.62 -18.22 4.71
CA GLN A 339 24.04 -18.54 4.50
C GLN A 339 24.66 -19.32 5.67
N HIS A 340 24.11 -19.16 6.88
CA HIS A 340 24.51 -19.90 8.07
C HIS A 340 23.67 -21.15 8.34
N GLY A 341 22.75 -21.51 7.44
CA GLY A 341 21.90 -22.69 7.55
C GLY A 341 20.82 -22.58 8.63
N ILE A 342 20.40 -21.35 8.96
CA ILE A 342 19.36 -21.04 9.94
C ILE A 342 18.13 -20.54 9.20
N GLY A 343 16.97 -21.17 9.44
CA GLY A 343 15.72 -20.69 8.89
C GLY A 343 15.11 -19.54 9.70
N VAL A 344 14.28 -18.72 9.07
CA VAL A 344 13.59 -17.58 9.69
C VAL A 344 12.07 -17.78 9.64
N ILE A 345 11.45 -17.81 10.81
CA ILE A 345 10.00 -17.85 10.98
C ILE A 345 9.55 -16.46 11.45
N LEU A 346 8.46 -15.95 10.86
CA LEU A 346 7.87 -14.67 11.25
C LEU A 346 6.52 -14.92 11.92
N ASP A 347 6.34 -14.34 13.10
CA ASP A 347 5.00 -14.19 13.67
C ASP A 347 4.18 -13.23 12.81
N TRP A 348 3.12 -13.77 12.24
CA TRP A 348 2.21 -13.09 11.34
C TRP A 348 0.84 -12.92 12.00
N VAL A 349 0.27 -11.72 11.87
CA VAL A 349 -0.88 -11.28 12.68
C VAL A 349 -2.13 -11.04 11.82
N PRO A 350 -2.74 -12.08 11.24
CA PRO A 350 -3.96 -11.94 10.43
C PRO A 350 -5.23 -11.92 11.27
N ALA A 351 -5.13 -12.13 12.59
CA ALA A 351 -6.30 -12.34 13.45
C ALA A 351 -7.08 -11.03 13.72
N HIS A 352 -6.36 -9.91 13.86
CA HIS A 352 -6.93 -8.62 14.21
C HIS A 352 -5.99 -7.46 13.88
N PHE A 353 -6.49 -6.22 13.99
CA PHE A 353 -5.73 -4.99 13.85
C PHE A 353 -6.24 -3.90 14.83
N PRO A 354 -5.42 -2.90 15.20
CA PRO A 354 -5.81 -1.91 16.21
C PRO A 354 -6.74 -0.82 15.64
N LYS A 355 -7.29 0.02 16.53
CA LYS A 355 -8.28 1.07 16.20
C LYS A 355 -7.67 2.43 15.82
N ASP A 356 -6.36 2.47 15.58
CA ASP A 356 -5.62 3.66 15.18
C ASP A 356 -6.17 4.27 13.88
N GLY A 357 -6.45 5.58 13.91
CA GLY A 357 -7.07 6.28 12.78
C GLY A 357 -6.23 6.26 11.50
N HIS A 358 -4.90 6.30 11.60
CA HIS A 358 -4.04 6.23 10.41
C HIS A 358 -4.01 4.85 9.75
N GLY A 359 -4.45 3.79 10.45
CA GLY A 359 -4.47 2.42 9.96
C GLY A 359 -5.76 2.04 9.22
N LEU A 360 -6.12 0.76 9.27
CA LEU A 360 -7.19 0.16 8.44
C LEU A 360 -8.62 0.44 8.94
N ARG A 361 -8.80 0.94 10.17
CA ARG A 361 -10.12 1.16 10.76
C ARG A 361 -10.93 2.14 9.92
N ARG A 362 -12.19 1.78 9.63
CA ARG A 362 -13.14 2.62 8.90
C ARG A 362 -12.53 3.29 7.67
N PHE A 363 -11.72 2.54 6.92
CA PHE A 363 -10.72 3.10 6.00
C PHE A 363 -11.29 4.11 5.00
N ASP A 364 -12.49 3.83 4.48
CA ASP A 364 -13.21 4.67 3.52
C ASP A 364 -14.53 5.23 4.08
N GLY A 365 -14.64 5.30 5.42
CA GLY A 365 -15.85 5.72 6.14
C GLY A 365 -16.82 4.58 6.46
N THR A 366 -16.62 3.39 5.90
CA THR A 366 -17.39 2.17 6.20
C THR A 366 -16.54 1.14 6.93
N ALA A 367 -17.13 0.09 7.52
CA ALA A 367 -16.38 -1.08 7.96
C ALA A 367 -15.81 -1.84 6.75
N LEU A 368 -14.67 -1.37 6.24
CA LEU A 368 -14.07 -1.84 4.99
C LEU A 368 -13.31 -3.15 5.21
N TYR A 369 -12.29 -3.08 6.08
CA TYR A 369 -11.43 -4.21 6.45
C TYR A 369 -12.02 -5.02 7.59
N GLU A 370 -12.65 -4.36 8.56
CA GLU A 370 -13.38 -4.96 9.66
C GLU A 370 -14.81 -5.35 9.26
N HIS A 371 -15.43 -6.23 10.06
CA HIS A 371 -16.86 -6.53 9.90
C HIS A 371 -17.72 -5.44 10.55
N GLU A 372 -18.81 -5.01 9.88
CA GLU A 372 -19.69 -3.93 10.38
C GLU A 372 -20.40 -4.29 11.69
N ASP A 373 -20.87 -5.54 11.84
CA ASP A 373 -21.42 -6.03 13.10
C ASP A 373 -20.30 -6.25 14.14
N PRO A 374 -20.27 -5.49 15.25
CA PRO A 374 -19.20 -5.58 16.25
C PRO A 374 -19.16 -6.92 16.98
N ARG A 375 -20.25 -7.71 16.97
CA ARG A 375 -20.26 -9.08 17.49
C ARG A 375 -19.42 -10.04 16.67
N GLN A 376 -19.02 -9.64 15.46
CA GLN A 376 -18.11 -10.38 14.59
C GLN A 376 -16.83 -9.58 14.29
N GLY A 377 -16.91 -8.24 14.33
CA GLY A 377 -15.85 -7.33 13.92
C GLY A 377 -14.95 -6.81 15.04
N GLU A 378 -15.18 -7.16 16.32
CA GLU A 378 -14.34 -6.67 17.42
C GLU A 378 -13.94 -7.75 18.43
N HIS A 379 -12.67 -7.73 18.85
CA HIS A 379 -12.23 -8.37 20.09
C HIS A 379 -12.34 -7.34 21.22
N LYS A 380 -13.46 -7.36 21.96
CA LYS A 380 -13.77 -6.36 23.00
C LYS A 380 -12.70 -6.27 24.09
N ASP A 381 -12.24 -7.42 24.59
CA ASP A 381 -11.25 -7.46 25.68
C ASP A 381 -9.88 -6.94 25.24
N TRP A 382 -9.56 -6.99 23.95
CA TRP A 382 -8.30 -6.48 23.38
C TRP A 382 -8.42 -5.05 22.87
N GLY A 383 -9.64 -4.55 22.67
CA GLY A 383 -9.90 -3.25 22.06
C GLY A 383 -9.53 -3.19 20.57
N THR A 384 -9.47 -4.33 19.86
CA THR A 384 -9.05 -4.44 18.45
C THR A 384 -10.20 -4.82 17.52
N LEU A 385 -9.96 -4.67 16.21
CA LEU A 385 -10.91 -5.01 15.15
C LEU A 385 -10.51 -6.33 14.48
N ILE A 386 -11.51 -7.11 14.07
CA ILE A 386 -11.37 -8.40 13.40
C ILE A 386 -11.59 -8.20 11.92
N PHE A 387 -10.70 -8.74 11.09
CA PHE A 387 -10.84 -8.71 9.63
C PHE A 387 -12.13 -9.41 9.17
N ASN A 388 -12.78 -8.83 8.17
CA ASN A 388 -13.91 -9.45 7.48
C ASN A 388 -13.40 -10.49 6.47
N TYR A 389 -13.05 -11.68 6.93
CA TYR A 389 -12.54 -12.79 6.10
C TYR A 389 -13.48 -13.22 4.97
N GLY A 390 -14.78 -12.86 5.07
CA GLY A 390 -15.77 -13.16 4.04
C GLY A 390 -15.69 -12.23 2.82
N ARG A 391 -15.03 -11.08 2.95
CA ARG A 391 -14.87 -10.10 1.89
C ARG A 391 -13.65 -10.41 1.03
N TYR A 392 -13.83 -10.46 -0.29
CA TYR A 392 -12.82 -10.98 -1.22
C TYR A 392 -11.53 -10.16 -1.20
N GLU A 393 -11.64 -8.84 -1.21
CA GLU A 393 -10.49 -7.94 -1.23
C GLU A 393 -9.73 -7.94 0.11
N VAL A 394 -10.43 -8.13 1.23
CA VAL A 394 -9.82 -8.28 2.57
C VAL A 394 -9.08 -9.60 2.69
N ARG A 395 -9.71 -10.69 2.24
CA ARG A 395 -9.06 -12.00 2.16
C ARG A 395 -7.82 -11.94 1.25
N ASN A 396 -7.94 -11.29 0.09
CA ASN A 396 -6.83 -11.11 -0.83
C ASN A 396 -5.71 -10.27 -0.21
N PHE A 397 -6.02 -9.18 0.49
CA PHE A 397 -5.05 -8.37 1.22
C PHE A 397 -4.21 -9.22 2.18
N LEU A 398 -4.85 -10.10 2.97
CA LEU A 398 -4.14 -10.96 3.92
C LEU A 398 -3.33 -12.06 3.22
N ILE A 399 -3.90 -12.78 2.25
CA ILE A 399 -3.18 -13.85 1.55
C ILE A 399 -1.98 -13.27 0.78
N SER A 400 -2.19 -12.19 0.04
CA SER A 400 -1.13 -11.47 -0.67
C SER A 400 -0.04 -10.98 0.30
N ASN A 401 -0.40 -10.64 1.54
CA ASN A 401 0.56 -10.24 2.57
C ASN A 401 1.41 -11.40 3.09
N ALA A 402 0.81 -12.56 3.34
CA ALA A 402 1.57 -13.76 3.69
C ALA A 402 2.56 -14.14 2.58
N LEU A 403 2.10 -14.14 1.33
CA LEU A 403 2.94 -14.43 0.18
C LEU A 403 4.02 -13.35 -0.05
N PHE A 404 3.74 -12.10 0.31
CA PHE A 404 4.71 -11.01 0.24
C PHE A 404 5.92 -11.25 1.16
N TRP A 405 5.71 -11.75 2.39
CA TRP A 405 6.82 -12.08 3.28
C TRP A 405 7.69 -13.20 2.72
N LEU A 406 7.07 -14.23 2.13
CA LEU A 406 7.76 -15.35 1.48
C LEU A 406 8.49 -14.92 0.18
N ASP A 407 7.91 -14.00 -0.60
CA ASP A 407 8.46 -13.49 -1.87
C ASP A 407 9.58 -12.48 -1.64
N LYS A 408 9.33 -11.43 -0.86
CA LYS A 408 10.21 -10.26 -0.80
C LYS A 408 11.24 -10.33 0.30
N TYR A 409 10.98 -11.09 1.36
CA TYR A 409 11.89 -11.21 2.49
C TYR A 409 12.39 -12.64 2.70
N HIS A 410 12.02 -13.58 1.82
CA HIS A 410 12.47 -14.97 1.82
C HIS A 410 12.24 -15.75 3.12
N VAL A 411 11.40 -15.28 4.05
CA VAL A 411 11.14 -16.01 5.31
C VAL A 411 10.69 -17.44 5.01
N ASP A 412 11.05 -18.38 5.87
CA ASP A 412 10.82 -19.82 5.67
C ASP A 412 9.48 -20.28 6.24
N GLY A 413 8.94 -19.56 7.21
CA GLY A 413 7.64 -19.87 7.74
C GLY A 413 6.92 -18.70 8.38
N LEU A 414 5.61 -18.88 8.55
CA LEU A 414 4.73 -17.94 9.24
C LEU A 414 4.07 -18.65 10.43
N ARG A 415 4.23 -18.09 11.62
CA ARG A 415 3.50 -18.53 12.82
C ARG A 415 2.30 -17.61 13.03
N ILE A 416 1.11 -18.19 13.19
CA ILE A 416 -0.14 -17.43 13.37
C ILE A 416 -0.54 -17.50 14.83
N ASP A 417 -0.37 -16.40 15.57
CA ASP A 417 -0.81 -16.34 16.97
C ASP A 417 -2.35 -16.32 17.09
N ALA A 418 -2.84 -16.87 18.21
CA ALA A 418 -4.23 -16.82 18.60
C ALA A 418 -5.24 -17.33 17.55
N VAL A 419 -4.94 -18.41 16.81
CA VAL A 419 -5.83 -19.00 15.78
C VAL A 419 -7.24 -19.27 16.31
N ALA A 420 -7.39 -19.64 17.57
CA ALA A 420 -8.70 -19.83 18.21
C ALA A 420 -9.58 -18.57 18.16
N SER A 421 -8.99 -17.37 18.21
CA SER A 421 -9.71 -16.09 18.11
C SER A 421 -10.32 -15.88 16.72
N MET A 422 -9.73 -16.50 15.70
CA MET A 422 -10.23 -16.49 14.33
C MET A 422 -11.31 -17.55 14.11
N LEU A 423 -11.08 -18.76 14.64
CA LEU A 423 -11.91 -19.95 14.37
C LEU A 423 -13.29 -19.91 15.04
N TYR A 424 -13.46 -19.14 16.12
CA TYR A 424 -14.65 -19.21 16.94
C TYR A 424 -15.37 -17.85 17.06
N LEU A 425 -16.65 -17.83 16.71
CA LEU A 425 -17.53 -16.65 16.79
C LEU A 425 -17.86 -16.28 18.24
N ASP A 426 -17.71 -17.19 19.20
CA ASP A 426 -17.91 -16.98 20.63
C ASP A 426 -16.61 -16.67 21.40
N TYR A 427 -15.47 -16.51 20.71
CA TYR A 427 -14.18 -16.28 21.37
C TYR A 427 -14.19 -15.03 22.26
N SER A 428 -13.94 -15.22 23.56
CA SER A 428 -13.97 -14.17 24.59
C SER A 428 -15.28 -13.37 24.61
N ARG A 429 -16.42 -14.03 24.37
CA ARG A 429 -17.76 -13.42 24.37
C ARG A 429 -18.70 -14.18 25.31
N ARG A 430 -19.61 -13.44 25.95
CA ARG A 430 -20.66 -14.04 26.80
C ARG A 430 -21.84 -14.51 25.95
N ASP A 431 -22.72 -15.30 26.55
CA ASP A 431 -23.99 -15.65 25.92
C ASP A 431 -24.79 -14.39 25.56
N GLY A 432 -25.40 -14.38 24.37
CA GLY A 432 -26.08 -13.21 23.80
C GLY A 432 -25.17 -12.13 23.19
N GLU A 433 -23.85 -12.22 23.30
CA GLU A 433 -22.90 -11.24 22.74
C GLU A 433 -22.26 -11.67 21.40
N TRP A 434 -22.65 -12.83 20.88
CA TRP A 434 -22.20 -13.38 19.60
C TRP A 434 -23.38 -13.92 18.80
N ILE A 435 -23.16 -14.23 17.52
CA ILE A 435 -24.17 -14.87 16.64
C ILE A 435 -23.61 -16.15 16.03
N PRO A 436 -24.42 -17.22 15.91
CA PRO A 436 -23.97 -18.45 15.29
C PRO A 436 -23.80 -18.31 13.77
N ASN A 437 -23.06 -19.26 13.19
CA ASN A 437 -22.94 -19.39 11.75
C ASN A 437 -24.26 -19.86 11.10
N GLU A 438 -24.27 -19.94 9.77
CA GLU A 438 -25.46 -20.32 8.98
C GLU A 438 -26.01 -21.73 9.29
N TYR A 439 -25.25 -22.58 10.00
CA TYR A 439 -25.65 -23.92 10.44
C TYR A 439 -25.95 -24.01 11.94
N GLY A 440 -25.97 -22.88 12.66
CA GLY A 440 -26.22 -22.83 14.10
C GLY A 440 -24.99 -23.13 14.98
N GLY A 441 -23.82 -23.33 14.40
CA GLY A 441 -22.56 -23.59 15.11
C GLY A 441 -21.80 -22.32 15.49
N ARG A 442 -20.72 -22.48 16.27
CA ARG A 442 -19.84 -21.38 16.69
C ARG A 442 -18.62 -21.19 15.79
N GLU A 443 -18.43 -22.07 14.82
CA GLU A 443 -17.29 -22.05 13.91
C GLU A 443 -17.40 -20.87 12.94
N ASN A 444 -16.35 -20.07 12.85
CA ASN A 444 -16.23 -19.00 11.87
C ASN A 444 -15.81 -19.59 10.52
N LEU A 445 -16.82 -19.97 9.73
CA LEU A 445 -16.60 -20.63 8.43
C LEU A 445 -15.77 -19.79 7.45
N LYS A 446 -15.86 -18.45 7.52
CA LYS A 446 -15.10 -17.56 6.64
C LYS A 446 -13.61 -17.54 7.03
N ALA A 447 -13.30 -17.52 8.32
CA ALA A 447 -11.91 -17.64 8.80
C ALA A 447 -11.32 -19.03 8.47
N ILE A 448 -12.09 -20.11 8.64
CA ILE A 448 -11.66 -21.46 8.26
C ILE A 448 -11.35 -21.54 6.76
N ALA A 449 -12.22 -21.00 5.91
CA ALA A 449 -12.00 -20.97 4.46
C ALA A 449 -10.77 -20.14 4.08
N PHE A 450 -10.55 -19.01 4.76
CA PHE A 450 -9.35 -18.20 4.60
C PHE A 450 -8.07 -18.98 4.96
N LEU A 451 -8.01 -19.63 6.13
CA LEU A 451 -6.84 -20.38 6.56
C LEU A 451 -6.52 -21.55 5.62
N LYS A 452 -7.53 -22.23 5.08
CA LYS A 452 -7.34 -23.26 4.05
C LYS A 452 -6.71 -22.69 2.78
N MET A 453 -7.29 -21.61 2.25
CA MET A 453 -6.79 -20.94 1.05
C MET A 453 -5.38 -20.40 1.25
N LEU A 454 -5.09 -19.81 2.41
CA LEU A 454 -3.75 -19.35 2.80
C LEU A 454 -2.73 -20.48 2.69
N ASN A 455 -3.01 -21.63 3.30
CA ASN A 455 -2.10 -22.77 3.30
C ASN A 455 -1.94 -23.35 1.89
N GLU A 456 -3.04 -23.50 1.14
CA GLU A 456 -3.00 -23.96 -0.25
C GLU A 456 -2.12 -23.06 -1.14
N GLN A 457 -2.28 -21.73 -1.03
CA GLN A 457 -1.50 -20.79 -1.83
C GLN A 457 -0.05 -20.66 -1.33
N GLY A 458 0.17 -20.62 -0.02
CA GLY A 458 1.50 -20.53 0.59
C GLY A 458 2.37 -21.72 0.20
N HIS A 459 1.90 -22.95 0.46
CA HIS A 459 2.64 -24.16 0.11
C HIS A 459 2.72 -24.40 -1.40
N GLY A 460 1.69 -24.03 -2.16
CA GLY A 460 1.66 -24.20 -3.61
C GLY A 460 2.62 -23.27 -4.36
N GLN A 461 2.72 -22.01 -3.94
CA GLN A 461 3.57 -21.01 -4.60
C GLN A 461 4.99 -20.97 -4.03
N PHE A 462 5.18 -21.33 -2.77
CA PHE A 462 6.48 -21.37 -2.10
C PHE A 462 6.73 -22.75 -1.49
N PRO A 463 7.10 -23.77 -2.29
CA PRO A 463 7.43 -25.10 -1.78
C PRO A 463 8.51 -25.04 -0.71
N GLY A 464 8.29 -25.78 0.38
CA GLY A 464 9.16 -25.74 1.55
C GLY A 464 8.99 -24.48 2.42
N GLY A 465 8.16 -23.51 2.05
CA GLY A 465 7.59 -22.57 3.02
C GLY A 465 6.59 -23.31 3.91
N PHE A 466 6.48 -22.93 5.18
CA PHE A 466 5.50 -23.54 6.08
C PHE A 466 4.73 -22.55 6.94
N THR A 467 3.57 -23.00 7.42
CA THR A 467 2.73 -22.25 8.35
C THR A 467 2.54 -23.07 9.60
N THR A 468 2.63 -22.45 10.78
CA THR A 468 2.35 -23.11 12.06
C THR A 468 1.30 -22.32 12.85
N PRO A 469 0.32 -22.99 13.48
CA PRO A 469 -0.52 -22.34 14.47
C PRO A 469 0.30 -22.04 15.72
N GLY A 470 0.02 -20.89 16.32
CA GLY A 470 0.63 -20.40 17.55
C GLY A 470 -0.13 -20.71 18.82
#